data_AF-A0A9E4CVI7-F1
#
_entry.id   AF-A0A9E4CVI7-F1
#
_cell.length_a   1.000
_cell.length_b   1.000
_cell.length_c   1.000
_cell.angle_alpha   90.00
_cell.angle_beta   90.00
_cell.angle_gamma   90.00
#
_symmetry.space_group_name_H-M   'P 1'
#
loop_
_entity.id
_entity.type
_entity.pdbx_description
1 polymer ?
#
loop_
_entity_poly.entity_id
_entity_poly.type
_entity_poly.pdbx_seq_one_letter_code
_entity_poly.pdbx_strand_id
1 'polypeptide(L)'
;VHIPVVDTAHSAHRVLTTEWVEGIGFAEFQAAATPAAKRRAGESIWRFAQHAVHLHGAFNGDPHPGNYRFTADGEVTFLDFGLVKRWSAGEWQELLPSLEAIVVHRDPERLVAAMEHVGFLHAGHGLAPQRVFDYVSA
;
A
#
# COMPACT_ATOMS: atom_id res chain seq x y z
N VAL A 1 -15.46 1.61 -2.86
CA VAL A 1 -14.61 0.50 -2.43
C VAL A 1 -15.49 -0.53 -1.75
N HIS A 2 -15.30 -1.80 -2.02
CA HIS A 2 -16.02 -2.88 -1.33
C HIS A 2 -15.01 -3.78 -0.61
N ILE A 3 -15.40 -4.27 0.57
CA ILE A 3 -14.66 -5.25 1.36
C ILE A 3 -15.68 -6.34 1.69
N PRO A 4 -15.44 -7.61 1.32
CA PRO A 4 -16.36 -8.70 1.58
C PRO A 4 -16.63 -8.83 3.07
N VAL A 5 -17.89 -9.02 3.45
CA VAL A 5 -18.22 -9.33 4.85
C VAL A 5 -17.65 -10.70 5.22
N VAL A 6 -17.01 -10.80 6.38
CA VAL A 6 -16.52 -12.09 6.91
C VAL A 6 -17.67 -12.86 7.54
N ASP A 7 -17.89 -14.08 7.07
CA ASP A 7 -18.79 -15.03 7.73
C ASP A 7 -18.04 -15.69 8.89
N THR A 8 -18.17 -15.09 10.06
CA THR A 8 -17.50 -15.56 11.28
C THR A 8 -18.03 -16.92 11.77
N ALA A 9 -19.26 -17.32 11.43
CA ALA A 9 -19.84 -18.59 11.85
C ALA A 9 -19.26 -19.78 11.06
N HIS A 10 -18.82 -19.54 9.82
CA HIS A 10 -18.20 -20.55 8.96
C HIS A 10 -16.67 -20.39 8.83
N SER A 11 -16.07 -19.45 9.56
CA SER A 11 -14.63 -19.26 9.64
C SER A 11 -14.00 -19.99 10.84
N ALA A 12 -12.76 -20.44 10.70
CA ALA A 12 -11.98 -21.12 11.72
C ALA A 12 -10.47 -20.84 11.52
N HIS A 13 -9.61 -21.40 12.38
CA HIS A 13 -8.17 -21.17 12.33
C HIS A 13 -7.51 -21.42 10.96
N ARG A 14 -8.04 -22.35 10.15
CA ARG A 14 -7.48 -22.71 8.83
C ARG A 14 -8.44 -22.47 7.67
N VAL A 15 -9.57 -21.80 7.92
CA VAL A 15 -10.61 -21.56 6.91
C VAL A 15 -11.15 -20.14 7.13
N LEU A 16 -11.06 -19.30 6.12
CA LEU A 16 -11.71 -17.99 6.09
C LEU A 16 -12.85 -18.04 5.08
N THR A 17 -14.06 -17.73 5.52
CA THR A 17 -15.24 -17.64 4.66
C THR A 17 -15.71 -16.19 4.61
N THR A 18 -15.94 -15.69 3.41
CA THR A 18 -16.44 -14.32 3.17
C THR A 18 -17.64 -14.35 2.25
N GLU A 19 -18.31 -13.21 2.14
CA GLU A 19 -19.18 -12.90 1.02
C GLU A 19 -18.51 -13.28 -0.31
N TRP A 20 -19.26 -13.94 -1.19
CA TRP A 20 -18.82 -14.24 -2.53
C TRP A 20 -18.86 -12.97 -3.38
N VAL A 21 -17.77 -12.68 -4.08
CA VAL A 21 -17.64 -11.44 -4.86
C VAL A 21 -17.51 -11.72 -6.35
N GLU A 22 -18.47 -11.18 -7.09
CA GLU A 22 -18.45 -11.15 -8.55
C GLU A 22 -17.51 -10.06 -9.09
N GLY A 23 -17.07 -10.22 -10.33
CA GLY A 23 -16.22 -9.25 -11.02
C GLY A 23 -15.21 -9.87 -11.97
N ILE A 24 -14.27 -9.07 -12.45
CA ILE A 24 -13.17 -9.52 -13.32
C ILE A 24 -11.81 -9.29 -12.66
N GLY A 25 -10.81 -10.04 -13.11
CA GLY A 25 -9.44 -9.93 -12.60
C GLY A 25 -8.73 -8.70 -13.16
N PHE A 26 -7.60 -8.33 -12.55
CA PHE A 26 -6.85 -7.13 -12.94
C PHE A 26 -6.44 -7.11 -14.43
N ALA A 27 -5.89 -8.20 -14.95
CA ALA A 27 -5.44 -8.26 -16.35
C ALA A 27 -6.60 -8.07 -17.34
N GLU A 28 -7.75 -8.70 -17.07
CA GLU A 28 -8.95 -8.56 -17.88
C GLU A 28 -9.52 -7.14 -17.78
N PHE A 29 -9.58 -6.58 -16.57
CA PHE A 29 -9.99 -5.19 -16.37
C PHE A 29 -9.06 -4.23 -17.12
N GLN A 30 -7.75 -4.45 -17.07
CA GLN A 30 -6.78 -3.63 -17.79
C GLN A 30 -6.99 -3.70 -19.31
N ALA A 31 -7.34 -4.87 -19.85
CA ALA A 31 -7.58 -5.03 -21.28
C ALA A 31 -8.91 -4.41 -21.73
N ALA A 32 -10.00 -4.65 -20.98
CA ALA A 32 -11.37 -4.36 -21.43
C ALA A 32 -11.93 -3.02 -20.91
N ALA A 33 -11.47 -2.52 -19.77
CA ALA A 33 -12.09 -1.37 -19.13
C ALA A 33 -11.78 -0.04 -19.85
N THR A 34 -12.75 0.87 -19.79
CA THR A 34 -12.62 2.22 -20.31
C THR A 34 -11.56 3.02 -19.55
N PRO A 35 -10.95 4.05 -20.16
CA PRO A 35 -10.04 4.95 -19.45
C PRO A 35 -10.65 5.60 -18.20
N ALA A 36 -11.96 5.88 -18.21
CA ALA A 36 -12.66 6.45 -17.06
C ALA A 36 -12.77 5.45 -15.90
N ALA A 37 -13.15 4.20 -16.19
CA ALA A 37 -13.20 3.14 -15.19
C ALA A 37 -11.82 2.86 -14.59
N LYS A 38 -10.76 2.83 -15.41
CA LYS A 38 -9.37 2.66 -14.94
C LYS A 38 -8.93 3.79 -14.00
N ARG A 39 -9.26 5.04 -14.32
CA ARG A 39 -8.98 6.19 -13.44
C ARG A 39 -9.71 6.05 -12.10
N ARG A 40 -11.00 5.69 -12.12
CA ARG A 40 -11.80 5.48 -10.90
C ARG A 40 -11.25 4.36 -10.02
N ALA A 41 -10.85 3.24 -10.63
CA ALA A 41 -10.25 2.13 -9.91
C ALA A 41 -8.90 2.52 -9.29
N GLY A 42 -8.01 3.15 -10.07
CA GLY A 42 -6.71 3.63 -9.58
C GLY A 42 -6.86 4.64 -8.44
N GLU A 43 -7.78 5.60 -8.56
CA GLU A 43 -8.09 6.55 -7.50
C GLU A 43 -8.64 5.86 -6.24
N SER A 44 -9.50 4.85 -6.40
CA SER A 44 -10.04 4.07 -5.28
C SER A 44 -8.92 3.32 -4.54
N ILE A 45 -7.99 2.70 -5.26
CA ILE A 45 -6.84 2.00 -4.69
C ILE A 45 -5.93 2.97 -3.94
N TRP A 46 -5.58 4.08 -4.58
CA TRP A 46 -4.76 5.12 -3.96
C TRP A 46 -5.39 5.68 -2.68
N ARG A 47 -6.65 6.12 -2.76
CA ARG A 47 -7.35 6.69 -1.59
C ARG A 47 -7.48 5.68 -0.46
N PHE A 48 -7.76 4.41 -0.77
CA PHE A 48 -7.84 3.35 0.24
C PHE A 48 -6.50 3.18 0.98
N ALA A 49 -5.39 3.07 0.25
CA ALA A 49 -4.06 2.92 0.83
C ALA A 49 -3.67 4.15 1.68
N GLN A 50 -3.85 5.36 1.16
CA GLN A 50 -3.51 6.59 1.88
C GLN A 50 -4.40 6.81 3.11
N HIS A 51 -5.70 6.51 3.03
CA HIS A 51 -6.60 6.60 4.18
C HIS A 51 -6.24 5.57 5.26
N ALA A 52 -5.85 4.35 4.88
CA ALA A 52 -5.38 3.36 5.84
C ALA A 52 -4.21 3.92 6.67
N VAL A 53 -3.22 4.53 6.02
CA VAL A 53 -2.04 5.09 6.70
C VAL A 53 -2.44 6.29 7.56
N HIS A 54 -3.07 7.29 6.97
CA HIS A 54 -3.25 8.60 7.61
C HIS A 54 -4.44 8.68 8.58
N LEU A 55 -5.50 7.90 8.36
CA LEU A 55 -6.70 7.95 9.20
C LEU A 55 -6.79 6.77 10.17
N HIS A 56 -6.27 5.61 9.77
CA HIS A 56 -6.41 4.37 10.56
C HIS A 56 -5.10 3.89 11.18
N GLY A 57 -3.98 4.55 10.90
CA GLY A 57 -2.68 4.12 11.40
C GLY A 57 -2.33 2.69 10.95
N ALA A 58 -2.72 2.31 9.73
CA ALA A 58 -2.52 0.98 9.19
C ALA A 58 -1.96 1.02 7.76
N PHE A 59 -1.25 -0.03 7.37
CA PHE A 59 -0.68 -0.16 6.04
C PHE A 59 -0.88 -1.59 5.55
N ASN A 60 -1.61 -1.76 4.45
CA ASN A 60 -1.66 -3.04 3.75
C ASN A 60 -0.46 -3.11 2.81
N GLY A 61 0.48 -4.01 3.12
CA GLY A 61 1.78 -4.09 2.46
C GLY A 61 1.84 -4.93 1.21
N ASP A 62 0.75 -5.62 0.84
CA ASP A 62 0.71 -6.45 -0.37
C ASP A 62 -0.29 -5.91 -1.41
N PRO A 63 0.16 -5.03 -2.33
CA PRO A 63 -0.70 -4.48 -3.37
C PRO A 63 -0.87 -5.43 -4.56
N HIS A 64 -0.64 -6.74 -4.42
CA HIS A 64 -0.68 -7.69 -5.52
C HIS A 64 -2.01 -7.61 -6.32
N PRO A 65 -1.98 -7.58 -7.67
CA PRO A 65 -3.18 -7.42 -8.48
C PRO A 65 -4.28 -8.47 -8.26
N GLY A 66 -3.91 -9.67 -7.79
CA GLY A 66 -4.84 -10.75 -7.43
C GLY A 66 -5.67 -10.46 -6.18
N ASN A 67 -5.29 -9.47 -5.37
CA ASN A 67 -5.99 -9.07 -4.15
C ASN A 67 -7.21 -8.19 -4.46
N TYR A 68 -7.51 -7.96 -5.74
CA TYR A 68 -8.60 -7.11 -6.20
C TYR A 68 -9.54 -7.80 -7.17
N ARG A 69 -10.82 -7.42 -7.09
CA ARG A 69 -11.83 -7.70 -8.12
C ARG A 69 -12.40 -6.38 -8.62
N PHE A 70 -12.71 -6.34 -9.91
CA PHE A 70 -13.15 -5.11 -10.57
C PHE A 70 -14.51 -5.29 -11.22
N THR A 71 -15.33 -4.23 -11.16
CA THR A 71 -16.52 -4.11 -12.02
C THR A 71 -16.17 -3.36 -13.30
N ALA A 72 -17.03 -3.45 -14.33
CA ALA A 72 -16.83 -2.71 -15.59
C ALA A 72 -16.76 -1.18 -15.40
N ASP A 73 -17.44 -0.67 -14.36
CA ASP A 73 -17.48 0.75 -14.01
C ASP A 73 -16.32 1.20 -13.12
N GLY A 74 -15.35 0.32 -12.84
CA GLY A 74 -14.15 0.63 -12.06
C GLY A 74 -14.37 0.66 -10.55
N GLU A 75 -15.37 -0.04 -10.02
CA GLU A 75 -15.40 -0.36 -8.59
C GLU A 75 -14.37 -1.42 -8.27
N VAL A 76 -13.78 -1.32 -7.08
CA VAL A 76 -12.72 -2.20 -6.62
C VAL A 76 -13.16 -2.86 -5.32
N THR A 77 -13.10 -4.18 -5.31
CA THR A 77 -13.22 -5.00 -4.11
C THR A 77 -11.84 -5.45 -3.66
N PHE A 78 -11.56 -5.30 -2.37
CA PHE A 78 -10.30 -5.71 -1.74
C PHE A 78 -10.52 -7.05 -1.03
N LEU A 79 -9.74 -8.06 -1.39
CA LEU A 79 -9.90 -9.43 -0.88
C LEU A 79 -8.91 -9.78 0.23
N ASP A 80 -7.66 -9.33 0.10
CA ASP A 80 -6.57 -9.78 0.98
C ASP A 80 -6.15 -8.70 1.99
N PHE A 81 -6.12 -9.10 3.26
CA PHE A 81 -5.70 -8.31 4.42
C PHE A 81 -4.66 -9.05 5.27
N GLY A 82 -3.98 -10.06 4.70
CA GLY A 82 -3.01 -10.91 5.37
C GLY A 82 -1.70 -10.20 5.73
N LEU A 83 -1.37 -9.10 5.04
CA LEU A 83 -0.16 -8.30 5.29
C LEU A 83 -0.49 -6.88 5.74
N VAL A 84 -1.28 -6.74 6.81
CA VAL A 84 -1.58 -5.42 7.41
C VAL A 84 -0.64 -5.13 8.57
N LYS A 85 0.16 -4.08 8.45
CA LYS A 85 0.91 -3.46 9.56
C LYS A 85 0.05 -2.40 10.24
N ARG A 86 0.10 -2.32 11.56
CA ARG A 86 -0.43 -1.19 12.34
C ARG A 86 0.74 -0.39 12.87
N TRP A 87 0.69 0.92 12.68
CA TRP A 87 1.68 1.84 13.21
C TRP A 87 1.49 1.97 14.72
N SER A 88 2.58 1.89 15.47
CA SER A 88 2.60 2.29 16.87
C SER A 88 2.55 3.82 16.99
N ALA A 89 2.19 4.34 18.17
CA ALA A 89 2.11 5.78 18.39
C ALA A 89 3.49 6.43 18.15
N GLY A 90 3.57 7.42 17.25
CA GLY A 90 4.81 8.13 16.93
C GLY A 90 5.62 7.52 15.76
N GLU A 91 5.41 6.24 15.44
CA GLU A 91 6.22 5.54 14.42
C GLU A 91 6.11 6.16 13.03
N TRP A 92 4.91 6.60 12.64
CA TRP A 92 4.73 7.29 11.36
C TRP A 92 5.46 8.65 11.32
N GLN A 93 5.47 9.37 12.45
CA GLN A 93 6.15 10.66 12.58
C GLN A 93 7.68 10.51 12.51
N GLU A 94 8.22 9.39 13.02
CA GLU A 94 9.64 9.08 12.91
C GLU A 94 10.05 8.74 11.47
N LEU A 95 9.18 8.07 10.70
CA LEU A 95 9.42 7.71 9.30
C LEU A 95 9.22 8.86 8.31
N LEU A 96 8.41 9.85 8.67
CA LEU A 96 8.03 10.96 7.77
C LEU A 96 9.22 11.74 7.19
N PRO A 97 10.30 12.06 7.95
CA PRO A 97 11.47 12.75 7.41
C PRO A 97 12.16 12.01 6.26
N SER A 98 12.19 10.67 6.28
CA SER A 98 12.73 9.87 5.17
C SER A 98 11.88 10.05 3.92
N LEU A 99 10.55 10.02 4.06
CA LEU A 99 9.63 10.22 2.94
C LEU A 99 9.70 11.65 2.39
N GLU A 100 9.76 12.66 3.26
CA GLU A 100 9.94 14.06 2.85
C GLU A 100 11.24 14.29 2.10
N ALA A 101 12.34 13.65 2.53
CA ALA A 101 13.62 13.71 1.83
C ALA A 101 13.51 13.16 0.40
N ILE A 102 12.73 12.08 0.19
CA ILE A 102 12.50 11.46 -1.12
C ILE A 102 11.58 12.31 -2.00
N VAL A 103 10.45 12.78 -1.46
CA VAL A 103 9.33 13.32 -2.25
C VAL A 103 9.37 14.85 -2.34
N VAL A 104 9.65 15.53 -1.22
CA VAL A 104 9.53 16.99 -1.11
C VAL A 104 10.87 17.67 -1.38
N HIS A 105 11.91 17.23 -0.68
CA HIS A 105 13.20 17.90 -0.71
C HIS A 105 14.13 17.38 -1.81
N ARG A 106 13.90 16.14 -2.26
CA ARG A 106 14.77 15.44 -3.22
C ARG A 106 16.25 15.48 -2.77
N ASP A 107 16.48 15.23 -1.49
CA ASP A 107 17.76 15.42 -0.81
C ASP A 107 18.34 14.07 -0.34
N PRO A 108 19.38 13.55 -1.03
CA PRO A 108 20.02 12.28 -0.68
C PRO A 108 20.70 12.26 0.70
N GLU A 109 21.31 13.37 1.12
CA GLU A 109 22.02 13.44 2.42
C GLU A 109 21.01 13.40 3.56
N ARG A 110 19.95 14.20 3.44
CA ARG A 110 18.85 14.18 4.41
C ARG A 110 18.16 12.83 4.48
N LEU A 111 18.02 12.14 3.35
CA LEU A 111 17.47 10.78 3.31
C LEU A 111 18.33 9.80 4.11
N VAL A 112 19.64 9.77 3.88
CA VAL A 112 20.56 8.87 4.61
C VAL A 112 20.48 9.13 6.10
N ALA A 113 20.60 10.39 6.52
CA ALA A 113 20.51 10.76 7.94
C ALA A 113 19.18 10.32 8.57
N ALA A 114 18.07 10.50 7.87
CA ALA A 114 16.76 10.05 8.35
C ALA A 114 16.65 8.51 8.41
N MET A 115 17.14 7.80 7.40
CA MET A 115 17.13 6.34 7.36
C MET A 115 18.05 5.69 8.41
N GLU A 116 19.19 6.32 8.73
CA GLU A 116 20.04 5.89 9.85
C GLU A 116 19.34 6.11 11.19
N HIS A 117 18.66 7.24 11.36
CA HIS A 117 17.93 7.56 12.59
C HIS A 117 16.83 6.54 12.92
N VAL A 118 16.06 6.11 11.91
CA VAL A 118 14.99 5.12 12.07
C VAL A 118 15.48 3.66 11.95
N GLY A 119 16.78 3.45 11.77
CA GLY A 119 17.40 2.12 11.75
C GLY A 119 17.24 1.33 10.44
N PHE A 120 16.83 1.95 9.35
CA PHE A 120 16.87 1.31 8.02
C PHE A 120 18.28 1.16 7.49
N LEU A 121 19.19 2.07 7.88
CA LEU A 121 20.61 2.00 7.56
C LEU A 121 21.42 1.98 8.85
N HIS A 122 22.54 1.26 8.83
CA HIS A 122 23.50 1.30 9.92
C HIS A 122 24.47 2.46 9.69
N ALA A 123 24.84 3.17 10.76
CA ALA A 123 25.86 4.21 10.68
C ALA A 123 27.16 3.67 10.06
N GLY A 124 27.72 4.40 9.09
CA GLY A 124 28.95 3.99 8.42
C GLY A 124 28.78 2.86 7.41
N HIS A 125 27.56 2.64 6.88
CA HIS A 125 27.28 1.65 5.84
C HIS A 125 28.09 1.82 4.53
N GLY A 126 28.73 2.98 4.32
CA GLY A 126 29.67 3.22 3.22
C GLY A 126 29.05 3.35 1.83
N LEU A 127 27.71 3.49 1.73
CA LEU A 127 27.04 3.75 0.45
C LEU A 127 27.02 5.26 0.19
N ALA A 128 27.24 5.66 -1.05
CA ALA A 128 27.04 7.04 -1.46
C ALA A 128 25.57 7.44 -1.29
N PRO A 129 25.24 8.61 -0.70
CA PRO A 129 23.86 9.04 -0.47
C PRO A 129 23.01 9.03 -1.73
N GLN A 130 23.56 9.48 -2.87
CA GLN A 130 22.86 9.46 -4.15
C GLN A 130 22.42 8.04 -4.55
N ARG A 131 23.24 7.01 -4.29
CA ARG A 131 22.89 5.62 -4.61
C ARG A 131 21.72 5.12 -3.76
N VAL A 132 21.68 5.50 -2.49
CA VAL A 132 20.56 5.17 -1.60
C VAL A 132 19.29 5.83 -2.12
N PHE A 133 19.37 7.12 -2.44
CA PHE A 133 18.27 7.90 -2.96
C PHE A 133 17.71 7.34 -4.27
N ASP A 134 18.58 7.03 -5.24
CA ASP A 134 18.17 6.45 -6.52
C ASP A 134 17.49 5.08 -6.32
N TYR A 135 17.95 4.28 -5.36
CA TYR A 135 17.37 2.97 -5.07
C TYR A 135 15.95 3.06 -4.51
N VAL A 136 15.68 4.01 -3.60
CA VAL A 136 14.38 4.11 -2.91
C VAL A 136 13.39 5.06 -3.58
N SER A 137 13.82 5.84 -4.56
CA SER A 137 12.97 6.82 -5.26
C SER A 137 12.63 6.45 -6.71
N ALA A 138 13.10 5.29 -7.18
CA ALA A 138 12.81 4.74 -8.51
C ALA A 138 11.38 4.18 -8.63
#